data_AF-A0A7X7KEY7-F1
#
_entry.id   AF-A0A7X7KEY7-F1
#
_cell.length_a   1.000
_cell.length_b   1.000
_cell.length_c   1.000
_cell.angle_alpha   90.00
_cell.angle_beta   90.00
_cell.angle_gamma   90.00
#
_symmetry.space_group_name_H-M   'P 1'
#
loop_
_entity.id
_entity.type
_entity.pdbx_description
1 polymer ?
#
loop_
_entity_poly.entity_id
_entity_poly.type
_entity_poly.pdbx_seq_one_letter_code
_entity_poly.pdbx_strand_id
1 'polypeptide(L)'
;VAGKTVTEIRQAINRQLEQYFDSPDVSVEVRQYNSKVFYVITEGAGLGDNVRRIPITGNDTVLDALSAVDGLSQVSSADVWVARPAPGGAGCQQILPVDYHAIARGGSAATNYQIMPGDRVFIASDNLIAANTFISKVTAPIERLLGIASLGTSSIRSFQTLGRNYNRNRY
;
A
#
# COMPACT_ATOMS: atom_id res chain seq x y z
N VAL A 1 25.69 -8.08 13.77
CA VAL A 1 24.78 -8.95 14.57
C VAL A 1 23.66 -9.62 13.77
N ALA A 2 23.63 -9.49 12.43
CA ALA A 2 22.63 -10.18 11.61
C ALA A 2 22.73 -11.71 11.76
N GLY A 3 21.58 -12.36 11.96
CA GLY A 3 21.47 -13.83 12.02
C GLY A 3 21.75 -14.47 13.38
N LYS A 4 22.16 -13.73 14.41
CA LYS A 4 22.36 -14.27 15.77
C LYS A 4 21.11 -14.14 16.63
N THR A 5 20.88 -15.14 17.48
CA THR A 5 19.81 -15.06 18.49
C THR A 5 20.17 -14.08 19.61
N VAL A 6 19.18 -13.58 20.34
CA VAL A 6 19.40 -12.68 21.49
C VAL A 6 20.34 -13.31 22.52
N THR A 7 20.23 -14.63 22.73
CA THR A 7 21.08 -15.39 23.65
C THR A 7 22.53 -15.45 23.19
N GLU A 8 22.77 -15.66 21.89
CA GLU A 8 24.13 -15.66 21.32
C GLU A 8 24.78 -14.28 21.39
N ILE A 9 23.99 -13.22 21.18
CA ILE A 9 24.47 -11.84 21.31
C ILE A 9 24.82 -11.55 22.77
N ARG A 10 23.97 -11.95 23.72
CA ARG A 10 24.23 -11.82 25.16
C ARG A 10 25.55 -12.49 25.55
N GLN A 11 25.74 -13.75 25.15
CA GLN A 11 26.97 -14.49 25.44
C GLN A 11 28.21 -13.86 24.81
N ALA A 12 28.11 -13.36 23.58
CA ALA A 12 29.23 -12.71 22.90
C ALA A 12 29.63 -11.39 23.59
N ILE A 13 28.65 -10.62 24.05
CA ILE A 13 28.88 -9.36 24.78
C ILE A 13 29.46 -9.66 26.17
N ASN A 14 28.93 -10.64 26.90
CA ASN A 14 29.48 -11.03 28.21
C ASN A 14 30.96 -11.42 28.12
N ARG A 15 31.34 -12.27 27.17
CA ARG A 15 32.74 -12.65 26.95
C ARG A 15 33.65 -11.45 26.64
N GLN A 16 33.14 -10.44 25.93
CA GLN A 16 33.91 -9.23 25.68
C GLN A 16 34.01 -8.31 26.90
N LEU A 17 33.06 -8.38 27.84
CA LEU A 17 33.05 -7.53 29.04
C LEU A 17 33.79 -8.16 30.21
N GLU A 18 33.99 -9.49 30.22
CA GLU A 18 34.81 -10.21 31.21
C GLU A 18 36.25 -9.68 31.30
N GLN A 19 36.78 -9.09 30.22
CA GLN A 19 38.12 -8.47 30.23
C GLN A 19 38.17 -7.11 30.97
N TYR A 20 37.00 -6.52 31.29
CA TYR A 20 36.88 -5.19 31.88
C TYR A 20 36.12 -5.17 33.22
N PHE A 21 35.26 -6.17 33.47
CA PHE A 21 34.41 -6.24 34.65
C PHE A 21 34.38 -7.67 35.22
N ASP A 22 34.40 -7.77 36.55
CA ASP A 22 34.24 -9.04 37.24
C ASP A 22 32.75 -9.42 37.26
N SER A 23 32.39 -10.55 36.65
CA SER A 23 31.00 -11.04 36.53
C SER A 23 29.97 -10.04 35.93
N PRO A 24 30.08 -9.67 34.63
CA PRO A 24 29.12 -8.77 33.97
C PRO A 24 27.76 -9.42 33.74
N ASP A 25 26.68 -8.73 34.12
CA ASP A 25 25.29 -9.10 33.80
C ASP A 25 24.70 -8.16 32.74
N VAL A 26 24.32 -8.71 31.58
CA VAL A 26 23.87 -7.94 30.42
C VAL A 26 22.51 -8.44 29.95
N SER A 27 21.54 -7.54 29.99
CA SER A 27 20.24 -7.74 29.33
C SER A 27 20.29 -7.18 27.90
N VAL A 28 19.97 -8.02 26.93
CA VAL A 28 19.87 -7.64 25.51
C VAL A 28 18.41 -7.76 25.12
N GLU A 29 17.84 -6.65 24.64
CA GLU A 29 16.46 -6.58 24.16
C GLU A 29 16.45 -6.07 22.71
N VAL A 30 15.59 -6.64 21.88
CA VAL A 30 15.42 -6.19 20.49
C VAL A 30 14.47 -4.99 20.49
N ARG A 31 15.03 -3.78 20.34
CA ARG A 31 14.23 -2.55 20.36
C ARG A 31 13.20 -2.43 19.23
N GLN A 32 13.48 -2.99 18.04
CA GLN A 32 12.55 -2.92 16.90
C GLN A 32 12.87 -3.98 15.83
N TYR A 33 11.87 -4.76 15.40
CA TYR A 33 11.98 -5.80 14.36
C TYR A 33 11.96 -5.21 12.93
N ASN A 34 12.81 -4.23 12.64
CA ASN A 34 12.82 -3.53 11.34
C ASN A 34 13.58 -4.26 10.22
N SER A 35 14.33 -5.32 10.55
CA SER A 35 15.18 -6.03 9.59
C SER A 35 14.40 -6.95 8.65
N LYS A 36 13.13 -7.24 8.98
CA LYS A 36 12.27 -8.13 8.20
C LYS A 36 10.90 -7.48 8.01
N VAL A 37 10.43 -7.45 6.78
CA VAL A 37 9.16 -6.80 6.41
C VAL A 37 8.41 -7.63 5.38
N PHE A 38 7.11 -7.43 5.32
CA PHE A 38 6.26 -7.83 4.21
C PHE A 38 5.59 -6.60 3.59
N TYR A 39 5.01 -6.78 2.40
CA TYR A 39 4.36 -5.71 1.68
C TYR A 39 2.90 -6.05 1.45
N VAL A 40 2.03 -5.06 1.62
CA VAL A 40 0.62 -5.15 1.20
C VAL A 40 0.44 -4.23 0.02
N ILE A 41 -0.09 -4.76 -1.07
CA ILE A 41 -0.31 -4.05 -2.33
C ILE A 41 -1.81 -4.07 -2.58
N THR A 42 -2.38 -2.89 -2.70
CA THR A 42 -3.78 -2.69 -3.08
C THR A 42 -3.83 -2.06 -4.46
N GLU A 43 -4.55 -2.70 -5.37
CA GLU A 43 -4.75 -2.18 -6.70
C GLU A 43 -5.71 -0.98 -6.65
N GLY A 44 -5.28 0.18 -7.15
CA GLY A 44 -6.08 1.41 -7.12
C GLY A 44 -7.06 1.56 -8.28
N ALA A 45 -7.54 0.45 -8.86
CA ALA A 45 -8.52 0.45 -9.97
C ALA A 45 -8.11 1.36 -11.16
N GLY A 46 -6.81 1.39 -11.47
CA GLY A 46 -6.25 2.24 -12.53
C GLY A 46 -5.70 3.59 -12.06
N LEU A 47 -5.92 4.02 -10.82
CA LEU A 47 -5.28 5.23 -10.26
C LEU A 47 -3.84 4.99 -9.77
N GLY A 48 -3.34 3.77 -9.95
CA GLY A 48 -2.03 3.29 -9.48
C GLY A 48 -2.16 2.44 -8.22
N ASP A 49 -1.17 1.58 -7.98
CA ASP A 49 -1.19 0.67 -6.84
C ASP A 49 -0.69 1.37 -5.57
N ASN A 50 -1.34 1.13 -4.45
CA ASN A 50 -0.86 1.58 -3.15
C ASN A 50 -0.08 0.45 -2.47
N VAL A 51 1.15 0.75 -2.06
CA VAL A 51 2.07 -0.19 -1.44
C VAL A 51 2.36 0.23 0.00
N ARG A 52 2.07 -0.65 0.95
CA ARG A 52 2.35 -0.47 2.37
C ARG A 52 3.41 -1.46 2.84
N ARG A 53 4.48 -0.95 3.46
CA ARG A 53 5.55 -1.75 4.07
C ARG A 53 5.25 -1.97 5.54
N ILE A 54 5.22 -3.22 5.99
CA ILE A 54 4.85 -3.57 7.36
C ILE A 54 5.98 -4.41 8.01
N PRO A 55 6.46 -4.06 9.21
CA PRO A 55 7.41 -4.88 9.95
C PRO A 55 6.78 -6.20 10.39
N ILE A 56 7.51 -7.30 10.21
CA ILE A 56 7.05 -8.62 10.64
C ILE A 56 7.35 -8.81 12.13
N THR A 57 6.37 -9.26 12.89
CA THR A 57 6.45 -9.57 14.32
C THR A 57 6.86 -11.03 14.55
N GLY A 58 6.57 -11.91 13.58
CA GLY A 58 7.01 -13.31 13.56
C GLY A 58 5.86 -14.33 13.54
N ASN A 59 4.65 -13.91 13.93
CA ASN A 59 3.44 -14.72 13.90
C ASN A 59 2.32 -14.08 13.04
N ASP A 60 2.68 -13.11 12.19
CA ASP A 60 1.70 -12.43 11.33
C ASP A 60 1.09 -13.40 10.31
N THR A 61 -0.22 -13.31 10.16
CA THR A 61 -1.01 -14.07 9.19
C THR A 61 -1.55 -13.16 8.09
N VAL A 62 -2.18 -13.77 7.07
CA VAL A 62 -2.87 -13.00 6.03
C VAL A 62 -3.91 -12.06 6.64
N LEU A 63 -4.65 -12.51 7.66
CA LEU A 63 -5.63 -11.66 8.33
C LEU A 63 -5.00 -10.44 9.01
N ASP A 64 -3.80 -10.58 9.56
CA ASP A 64 -3.05 -9.45 10.16
C ASP A 64 -2.56 -8.47 9.09
N ALA A 65 -2.16 -8.97 7.92
CA ALA A 65 -1.85 -8.11 6.79
C ALA A 65 -3.07 -7.35 6.27
N LEU A 66 -4.23 -8.01 6.21
CA LEU A 66 -5.49 -7.38 5.77
C LEU A 66 -6.00 -6.36 6.79
N SER A 67 -5.88 -6.64 8.09
CA SER A 67 -6.28 -5.71 9.16
C SER A 67 -5.41 -4.44 9.19
N ALA A 68 -4.18 -4.56 8.69
CA ALA A 68 -3.27 -3.43 8.58
C ALA A 68 -3.64 -2.49 7.42
N VAL A 69 -4.57 -2.84 6.53
CA VAL A 69 -5.10 -1.93 5.51
C VAL A 69 -6.41 -1.35 6.03
N ASP A 70 -6.56 -0.02 5.99
CA ASP A 70 -7.69 0.73 6.58
C ASP A 70 -9.08 0.47 5.95
N GLY A 71 -9.35 -0.72 5.40
CA GLY A 71 -10.69 -1.05 4.90
C GLY A 71 -10.86 -2.45 4.30
N LEU A 72 -11.47 -3.36 5.08
CA LEU A 72 -11.99 -4.67 4.64
C LEU A 72 -13.05 -4.57 3.51
N SER A 73 -13.61 -3.38 3.31
CA SER A 73 -14.57 -3.08 2.22
C SER A 73 -13.97 -3.33 0.85
N GLN A 74 -12.68 -3.02 0.64
CA GLN A 74 -12.01 -3.27 -0.64
C GLN A 74 -11.72 -4.75 -0.83
N VAL A 75 -11.50 -5.48 0.27
CA VAL A 75 -11.11 -6.89 0.28
C VAL A 75 -12.31 -7.82 0.08
N SER A 76 -13.52 -7.38 0.45
CA SER A 76 -14.71 -8.23 0.47
C SER A 76 -15.23 -8.69 -0.89
N SER A 77 -14.83 -8.03 -1.97
CA SER A 77 -15.16 -8.40 -3.36
C SER A 77 -13.90 -8.62 -4.22
N ALA A 78 -12.73 -8.62 -3.58
CA ALA A 78 -11.44 -8.65 -4.24
C ALA A 78 -10.84 -10.04 -4.23
N ASP A 79 -10.15 -10.38 -5.31
CA ASP A 79 -9.24 -11.51 -5.33
C ASP A 79 -8.00 -11.16 -4.49
N VAL A 80 -7.70 -12.01 -3.50
CA VAL A 80 -6.55 -11.86 -2.61
C VAL A 80 -5.60 -13.04 -2.81
N TRP A 81 -4.31 -12.75 -2.91
CA TRP A 81 -3.28 -13.79 -2.94
C TRP A 81 -1.99 -13.31 -2.28
N VAL A 82 -1.21 -14.27 -1.79
CA VAL A 82 0.15 -14.03 -1.30
C VAL A 82 1.13 -14.46 -2.37
N ALA A 83 1.96 -13.53 -2.84
CA ALA A 83 3.11 -13.83 -3.67
C ALA A 83 4.36 -13.97 -2.79
N ARG A 84 4.81 -15.21 -2.63
CA ARG A 84 6.01 -15.57 -1.88
C ARG A 84 7.22 -15.69 -2.81
N PRO A 85 8.30 -14.93 -2.55
CA PRO A 85 9.52 -15.05 -3.34
C PRO A 85 10.18 -16.42 -3.13
N ALA A 86 10.74 -16.98 -4.19
CA ALA A 86 11.45 -18.25 -4.12
C ALA A 86 12.72 -18.12 -3.26
N PRO A 87 13.04 -19.12 -2.41
CA PRO A 87 14.30 -19.16 -1.67
C PRO A 87 15.48 -19.11 -2.65
N GLY A 88 16.41 -18.17 -2.46
CA GLY A 88 17.64 -18.07 -3.26
C GLY A 88 17.50 -17.44 -4.65
N GLY A 89 16.36 -16.84 -5.00
CA GLY A 89 16.19 -16.05 -6.23
C GLY A 89 16.25 -16.84 -7.55
N ALA A 90 16.37 -18.17 -7.49
CA ALA A 90 16.53 -19.06 -8.64
C ALA A 90 15.23 -19.75 -9.09
N GLY A 91 14.09 -19.45 -8.46
CA GLY A 91 12.81 -20.11 -8.72
C GLY A 91 11.67 -19.15 -9.03
N CYS A 92 10.58 -19.70 -9.57
CA CYS A 92 9.33 -18.98 -9.75
C CYS A 92 8.74 -18.57 -8.39
N GLN A 93 8.15 -17.39 -8.32
CA GLN A 93 7.37 -16.95 -7.16
C GLN A 93 6.21 -17.92 -6.90
N GLN A 94 5.98 -18.26 -5.64
CA GLN A 94 4.84 -19.06 -5.22
C GLN A 94 3.64 -18.15 -5.01
N ILE A 95 2.54 -18.43 -5.72
CA ILE A 95 1.27 -17.73 -5.53
C ILE A 95 0.36 -18.59 -4.66
N LEU A 96 -0.06 -18.06 -3.53
CA LEU A 96 -0.96 -18.71 -2.57
C LEU A 96 -2.32 -17.98 -2.61
N PRO A 97 -3.37 -18.59 -3.19
CA PRO A 97 -4.69 -17.97 -3.24
C PRO A 97 -5.30 -17.91 -1.85
N VAL A 98 -5.92 -16.78 -1.51
CA VAL A 98 -6.53 -16.55 -0.21
C VAL A 98 -8.03 -16.43 -0.37
N ASP A 99 -8.77 -17.29 0.31
CA ASP A 99 -10.22 -17.18 0.42
C ASP A 99 -10.58 -16.33 1.65
N TYR A 100 -10.73 -15.02 1.43
CA TYR A 100 -11.11 -14.09 2.49
C TYR A 100 -12.50 -14.39 3.08
N HIS A 101 -13.46 -14.86 2.28
CA HIS A 101 -14.81 -15.14 2.79
C HIS A 101 -14.81 -16.34 3.74
N ALA A 102 -14.08 -17.40 3.40
CA ALA A 102 -13.93 -18.57 4.26
C ALA A 102 -13.23 -18.21 5.59
N ILE A 103 -12.24 -17.31 5.57
CA ILE A 103 -11.54 -16.84 6.76
C ILE A 103 -12.45 -15.95 7.61
N ALA A 104 -13.01 -14.89 7.03
CA ALA A 104 -13.72 -13.84 7.76
C ALA A 104 -15.12 -14.24 8.23
N ARG A 105 -15.86 -15.00 7.41
CA ARG A 105 -17.23 -15.45 7.75
C ARG A 105 -17.26 -16.88 8.29
N GLY A 106 -16.41 -17.75 7.75
CA GLY A 106 -16.38 -19.18 8.07
C GLY A 106 -15.41 -19.56 9.20
N GLY A 107 -14.52 -18.65 9.63
CA GLY A 107 -13.48 -18.95 10.61
C GLY A 107 -12.47 -20.00 10.13
N SER A 108 -12.42 -20.28 8.82
CA SER A 108 -11.53 -21.29 8.25
C SER A 108 -10.10 -20.75 8.19
N ALA A 109 -9.17 -21.43 8.86
CA ALA A 109 -7.75 -21.11 8.79
C ALA A 109 -7.03 -21.73 7.57
N ALA A 110 -7.76 -22.44 6.69
CA ALA A 110 -7.16 -23.21 5.60
C ALA A 110 -6.33 -22.34 4.62
N THR A 111 -6.78 -21.12 4.37
CA THR A 111 -6.13 -20.14 3.49
C THR A 111 -5.55 -18.96 4.26
N ASN A 112 -5.57 -18.99 5.60
CA ASN A 112 -4.96 -17.97 6.45
C ASN A 112 -3.48 -18.28 6.67
N TYR A 113 -2.70 -18.17 5.60
CA TYR A 113 -1.28 -18.51 5.62
C TYR A 113 -0.50 -17.62 6.58
N GLN A 114 0.54 -18.20 7.19
CA GLN A 114 1.54 -17.41 7.90
C GLN A 114 2.40 -16.63 6.89
N ILE A 115 2.57 -15.34 7.14
CA ILE A 115 3.35 -14.44 6.32
C ILE A 115 4.83 -14.61 6.65
N MET A 116 5.66 -14.60 5.62
CA MET A 116 7.12 -14.66 5.72
C MET A 116 7.76 -13.33 5.31
N PRO A 117 8.98 -13.03 5.78
CA PRO A 117 9.72 -11.86 5.35
C PRO A 117 9.88 -11.85 3.82
N GLY A 118 9.51 -10.74 3.19
CA GLY A 118 9.57 -10.57 1.74
C GLY A 118 8.30 -11.01 0.99
N ASP A 119 7.32 -11.60 1.69
CA ASP A 119 6.01 -11.89 1.09
C ASP A 119 5.30 -10.60 0.67
N ARG A 120 4.47 -10.71 -0.38
CA ARG A 120 3.63 -9.64 -0.90
C ARG A 120 2.19 -10.11 -0.86
N VAL A 121 1.35 -9.44 -0.09
CA VAL A 121 -0.09 -9.67 -0.09
C VAL A 121 -0.70 -8.73 -1.10
N PHE A 122 -1.28 -9.27 -2.16
CA PHE A 122 -1.93 -8.49 -3.21
C PHE A 122 -3.44 -8.55 -3.02
N ILE A 123 -4.09 -7.41 -3.15
CA ILE A 123 -5.53 -7.24 -3.09
C ILE A 123 -5.94 -6.60 -4.41
N ALA A 124 -6.56 -7.38 -5.29
CA ALA A 124 -7.07 -6.88 -6.56
C ALA A 124 -8.27 -5.97 -6.35
N SER A 125 -8.49 -5.01 -7.25
CA SER A 125 -9.69 -4.19 -7.19
C SER A 125 -10.90 -4.96 -7.76
N ASP A 126 -12.09 -4.66 -7.25
CA ASP A 126 -13.33 -5.19 -7.83
C ASP A 126 -13.47 -4.71 -9.29
N ASN A 127 -13.76 -5.64 -10.21
CA ASN A 127 -13.97 -5.38 -11.63
C ASN A 127 -14.98 -4.24 -11.90
N LEU A 128 -15.98 -4.06 -11.03
CA LEU A 128 -16.98 -2.99 -11.15
C LEU A 128 -16.38 -1.59 -10.87
N ILE A 129 -15.44 -1.50 -9.94
CA ILE A 129 -14.76 -0.25 -9.57
C ILE A 129 -13.73 0.12 -10.65
N ALA A 130 -13.04 -0.88 -11.21
CA ALA A 130 -12.14 -0.71 -12.36
C ALA A 130 -12.88 -0.15 -13.59
N ALA A 131 -14.07 -0.66 -13.88
CA ALA A 131 -14.89 -0.19 -15.01
C ALA A 131 -15.34 1.28 -14.85
N ASN A 132 -15.84 1.68 -13.68
CA ASN A 132 -16.26 3.07 -13.43
C ASN A 132 -15.07 4.06 -13.49
N THR A 133 -13.90 3.63 -13.00
CA THR A 133 -12.67 4.43 -13.07
C THR A 133 -12.19 4.61 -14.51
N PHE A 134 -12.36 3.60 -15.36
CA PHE A 134 -12.07 3.72 -16.79
C PHE A 134 -13.01 4.72 -17.48
N ILE A 135 -14.33 4.61 -17.25
CA ILE A 135 -15.32 5.53 -17.85
C ILE A 135 -15.00 6.97 -17.47
N SER A 136 -14.80 7.25 -16.17
CA SER A 136 -14.51 8.61 -15.69
C SER A 136 -13.20 9.18 -16.24
N LYS A 137 -12.16 8.36 -16.44
CA LYS A 137 -10.92 8.81 -17.09
C LYS A 137 -11.13 9.22 -18.55
N VAL A 138 -11.98 8.53 -19.28
CA VAL A 138 -12.28 8.82 -20.69
C VAL A 138 -13.17 10.06 -20.82
N THR A 139 -14.11 10.28 -19.89
CA THR A 139 -15.06 11.40 -19.95
C THR A 139 -14.53 12.70 -19.31
N ALA A 140 -13.61 12.62 -18.34
CA ALA A 140 -13.05 13.79 -17.64
C ALA A 140 -12.44 14.88 -18.55
N PRO A 141 -11.76 14.59 -19.68
CA PRO A 141 -11.27 15.62 -20.59
C PRO A 141 -12.40 16.40 -21.28
N ILE A 142 -13.53 15.74 -21.55
CA ILE A 142 -14.68 16.32 -22.26
C ILE A 142 -15.41 17.31 -21.35
N GLU A 143 -15.61 16.95 -20.07
CA GLU A 143 -16.17 17.85 -19.07
C GLU A 143 -15.31 19.10 -18.85
N ARG A 144 -13.98 18.94 -18.86
CA ARG A 144 -13.03 20.08 -18.80
C ARG A 144 -13.14 21.02 -19.99
N LEU A 145 -13.31 20.47 -21.20
CA LEU A 145 -13.46 21.27 -22.43
C LEU A 145 -14.79 22.03 -22.46
N LEU A 146 -15.88 21.39 -22.01
CA LEU A 146 -17.20 22.03 -21.93
C LEU A 146 -17.23 23.15 -20.88
N GLY A 147 -16.52 23.00 -19.76
CA GLY A 147 -16.35 24.05 -18.75
C GLY A 147 -15.56 25.28 -19.26
N ILE A 148 -14.59 25.10 -20.16
CA ILE A 148 -13.84 26.22 -20.77
C ILE A 148 -14.71 26.94 -21.82
N ALA A 149 -15.53 26.21 -22.58
CA ALA A 149 -16.43 26.80 -23.57
C ALA A 149 -17.51 27.72 -22.95
N SER A 150 -17.95 27.43 -21.73
CA SER A 150 -18.94 28.27 -21.02
C SER A 150 -18.34 29.56 -20.44
N LEU A 151 -17.02 29.64 -20.23
CA LEU A 151 -16.32 30.85 -19.78
C LEU A 151 -15.77 31.71 -20.94
N GLY A 152 -15.62 31.14 -22.14
CA GLY A 152 -15.30 31.89 -23.35
C GLY A 152 -16.44 32.77 -23.86
N THR A 153 -17.70 32.36 -23.64
CA THR A 153 -18.90 33.07 -24.15
C THR A 153 -19.38 34.22 -23.25
N SER A 154 -18.86 34.36 -22.02
CA SER A 154 -19.12 35.49 -21.11
C SER A 154 -18.07 36.60 -21.19
N SER A 155 -16.82 36.29 -21.62
CA SER A 155 -15.73 37.27 -21.72
C SER A 155 -15.79 38.16 -22.96
N ILE A 156 -16.49 37.74 -24.02
CA ILE A 156 -16.61 38.52 -25.27
C ILE A 156 -17.63 39.68 -25.11
N ARG A 157 -18.57 39.60 -24.15
CA ARG A 157 -19.61 40.63 -23.96
C ARG A 157 -19.17 41.82 -23.09
N SER A 158 -18.19 41.62 -22.20
CA SER A 158 -17.61 42.72 -21.39
C SER A 158 -16.59 43.57 -22.16
N PHE A 159 -15.95 43.02 -23.19
CA PHE A 159 -15.03 43.80 -24.04
C PHE A 159 -15.75 44.70 -25.08
N GLN A 160 -16.94 44.33 -25.54
CA GLN A 160 -17.71 45.13 -26.50
C GLN A 160 -18.40 46.36 -25.87
N THR A 161 -18.57 46.39 -24.55
CA THR A 161 -19.16 47.54 -23.83
C THR A 161 -18.14 48.61 -23.43
N LEU A 162 -16.84 48.31 -23.47
CA LEU A 162 -15.77 49.29 -23.20
C LEU A 162 -15.37 50.13 -24.43
N GLY A 163 -15.57 49.63 -25.66
CA GLY A 163 -15.18 50.32 -26.89
C GLY A 163 -16.20 51.33 -27.45
N ARG A 164 -17.45 51.35 -26.95
CA ARG A 164 -18.54 52.15 -27.56
C ARG A 164 -18.66 53.59 -27.03
N ASN A 165 -17.96 53.92 -25.95
CA ASN A 165 -18.02 55.26 -25.33
C ASN A 165 -16.89 56.21 -25.75
N TYR A 166 -15.95 55.77 -26.60
CA TYR A 166 -14.80 56.60 -27.01
C TYR A 166 -15.05 57.46 -28.26
N ASN A 167 -16.21 57.36 -28.92
CA ASN A 167 -16.45 58.02 -30.21
C ASN A 167 -17.64 58.99 -30.22
N ARG A 168 -17.97 59.59 -29.07
CA ARG A 168 -19.07 60.56 -28.93
C ARG A 168 -18.65 61.99 -28.56
N ASN A 169 -17.34 62.28 -28.51
CA ASN A 169 -16.81 63.61 -28.19
C ASN A 169 -15.69 64.02 -29.17
N ARG A 170 -16.00 64.23 -30.45
CA ARG A 170 -15.19 65.07 -31.34
C ARG A 170 -16.06 65.68 -32.45
N TYR A 171 -16.35 66.97 -32.26
CA TYR A 171 -16.87 68.00 -33.18
C TYR A 171 -18.29 67.84 -33.71
#